data_AF-A4Z2P5-F1
#
_entry.id   AF-A4Z2P5-F1
#
_cell.length_a   1.000
_cell.length_b   1.000
_cell.length_c   1.000
_cell.angle_alpha   90.00
_cell.angle_beta   90.00
_cell.angle_gamma   90.00
#
_symmetry.space_group_name_H-M   'P 1'
#
loop_
_entity.id
_entity.type
_entity.pdbx_description
1 polymer ?
#
loop_
_entity_poly.entity_id
_entity_poly.type
_entity_poly.pdbx_seq_one_letter_code
_entity_poly.pdbx_strand_id
1 'polypeptide(L)'
;MAALALFTLLAFLPARPAMASGALIAASNEATAGLDACGTRKSADLYKCVADVLDRLNARIAPINVPETKRALQTAAQELRSATSKTLAMSAIARCQSAISAVIRQERAAGGEAKGLAAVAGVLSRAMRLIQSKG
;
A
#
# COMPACT_ATOMS: atom_id res chain seq x y z
N MET A 1 42.83 0.33 -42.80
CA MET A 1 43.12 1.29 -41.71
C MET A 1 41.80 1.67 -41.03
N ALA A 2 41.76 1.45 -39.71
CA ALA A 2 40.87 2.01 -38.67
C ALA A 2 39.36 2.20 -38.98
N ALA A 3 38.43 1.42 -38.44
CA ALA A 3 38.07 1.19 -37.03
C ALA A 3 37.05 2.19 -36.46
N LEU A 4 36.13 1.59 -35.69
CA LEU A 4 35.29 2.16 -34.63
C LEU A 4 33.91 2.72 -35.01
N ALA A 5 32.97 1.77 -35.01
CA ALA A 5 31.58 1.97 -34.60
C ALA A 5 31.52 2.67 -33.23
N LEU A 6 31.03 3.92 -33.20
CA LEU A 6 30.63 4.59 -31.97
C LEU A 6 29.20 4.17 -31.61
N PHE A 7 29.10 3.06 -30.89
CA PHE A 7 27.90 2.59 -30.23
C PHE A 7 27.94 3.09 -28.77
N THR A 8 27.57 4.35 -28.54
CA THR A 8 27.44 4.89 -27.17
C THR A 8 26.18 5.73 -27.03
N LEU A 9 25.02 5.09 -27.18
CA LEU A 9 23.83 5.51 -26.42
C LEU A 9 23.94 4.82 -25.05
N LEU A 10 24.71 5.45 -24.16
CA LEU A 10 24.74 5.08 -22.75
C LEU A 10 23.34 5.32 -22.19
N ALA A 11 22.72 4.22 -21.80
CA ALA A 11 21.39 4.15 -21.25
C ALA A 11 21.26 5.04 -20.00
N PHE A 12 20.45 6.09 -20.09
CA PHE A 12 19.89 6.78 -18.95
C PHE A 12 18.81 5.88 -18.31
N LEU A 13 19.23 4.80 -17.63
CA LEU A 13 18.31 4.05 -16.75
C LEU A 13 18.25 4.78 -15.40
N PRO A 14 17.09 5.31 -14.96
CA PRO A 14 16.95 5.73 -13.59
C PRO A 14 16.97 4.47 -12.70
N ALA A 15 18.07 4.27 -11.97
CA ALA A 15 18.22 3.26 -10.93
C ALA A 15 17.33 3.56 -9.70
N ARG A 16 16.00 3.61 -9.88
CA ARG A 16 15.01 3.94 -8.85
C ARG A 16 14.03 2.82 -8.40
N PRO A 17 13.98 1.59 -8.94
CA PRO A 17 12.94 0.63 -8.51
C PRO A 17 13.22 -0.07 -7.17
N ALA A 18 14.48 -0.29 -6.79
CA ALA A 18 14.83 -1.09 -5.62
C ALA A 18 14.55 -0.38 -4.28
N MET A 19 14.89 0.91 -4.16
CA MET A 19 14.70 1.69 -2.92
C MET A 19 13.22 1.95 -2.61
N ALA A 20 12.41 2.22 -3.64
CA ALA A 20 10.96 2.41 -3.48
C ALA A 20 10.27 1.15 -2.95
N SER A 21 10.69 -0.03 -3.44
CA SER A 21 10.16 -1.32 -3.00
C SER A 21 10.53 -1.63 -1.55
N GLY A 22 11.78 -1.38 -1.15
CA GLY A 22 12.23 -1.58 0.22
C GLY A 22 11.49 -0.70 1.24
N ALA A 23 11.29 0.58 0.92
CA ALA A 23 10.55 1.51 1.77
C ALA A 23 9.07 1.13 1.94
N LEU A 24 8.41 0.68 0.87
CA LEU A 24 7.04 0.15 0.93
C LEU A 24 6.94 -1.09 1.83
N ILE A 25 7.91 -2.01 1.74
CA ILE A 25 7.96 -3.22 2.59
C ILE A 25 8.14 -2.83 4.06
N ALA A 26 9.10 -1.95 4.36
CA ALA A 26 9.36 -1.49 5.73
C ALA A 26 8.12 -0.82 6.33
N ALA A 27 7.47 0.09 5.59
CA ALA A 27 6.23 0.73 6.00
C ALA A 27 5.10 -0.28 6.21
N SER A 28 5.01 -1.31 5.36
CA SER A 28 4.00 -2.37 5.48
C SER A 28 4.23 -3.26 6.72
N ASN A 29 5.47 -3.49 7.11
CA ASN A 29 5.81 -4.21 8.33
C ASN A 29 5.42 -3.40 9.58
N GLU A 30 5.72 -2.09 9.59
CA GLU A 30 5.31 -1.18 10.67
C GLU A 30 3.78 -1.11 10.78
N ALA A 31 3.08 -1.02 9.64
CA ALA A 31 1.63 -1.06 9.60
C ALA A 31 1.06 -2.39 10.12
N THR A 32 1.67 -3.52 9.77
CA THR A 32 1.29 -4.85 10.28
C THR A 32 1.38 -4.92 11.80
N ALA A 33 2.47 -4.44 12.39
CA ALA A 33 2.62 -4.35 13.84
C ALA A 33 1.55 -3.42 14.46
N GLY A 34 1.22 -2.31 13.80
CA GLY A 34 0.14 -1.42 14.21
C GLY A 34 -1.24 -2.11 14.19
N LEU A 35 -1.52 -2.93 13.19
CA LEU A 35 -2.77 -3.71 13.14
C LEU A 35 -2.86 -4.74 14.28
N ASP A 36 -1.75 -5.36 14.65
CA ASP A 36 -1.71 -6.30 15.78
C ASP A 36 -2.04 -5.58 17.10
N ALA A 37 -1.53 -4.35 17.28
CA ALA A 37 -1.88 -3.51 18.42
C ALA A 37 -3.37 -3.09 18.42
N CYS A 38 -4.00 -2.94 17.25
CA CYS A 38 -5.45 -2.70 17.16
C CYS A 38 -6.28 -3.91 17.60
N GLY A 39 -5.71 -5.10 17.69
CA GLY A 39 -6.44 -6.32 18.02
C GLY A 39 -7.09 -6.33 19.40
N THR A 40 -6.72 -5.45 20.32
CA THR A 40 -7.41 -5.35 21.62
C THR A 40 -8.72 -4.56 21.54
N ARG A 41 -8.97 -3.84 20.44
CA ARG A 41 -10.14 -2.98 20.23
C ARG A 41 -11.27 -3.72 19.52
N LYS A 42 -12.48 -3.16 19.57
CA LYS A 42 -13.70 -3.72 18.95
C LYS A 42 -14.50 -2.65 18.22
N SER A 43 -15.32 -3.08 17.25
CA SER A 43 -16.33 -2.25 16.57
C SER A 43 -15.78 -0.90 16.08
N ALA A 44 -16.42 0.23 16.39
CA ALA A 44 -16.00 1.54 15.91
C ALA A 44 -14.57 1.94 16.33
N ASP A 45 -14.13 1.55 17.52
CA ASP A 45 -12.76 1.84 17.99
C ASP A 45 -11.71 1.01 17.25
N LEU A 46 -12.08 -0.20 16.83
CA LEU A 46 -11.27 -1.00 15.94
C LEU A 46 -11.13 -0.31 14.58
N TYR A 47 -12.23 0.15 13.98
CA TYR A 47 -12.19 0.78 12.66
C TYR A 47 -11.35 2.06 12.66
N LYS A 48 -11.49 2.90 13.70
CA LYS A 48 -10.63 4.08 13.91
C LYS A 48 -9.16 3.71 14.05
N CYS A 49 -8.83 2.68 14.83
CA CYS A 49 -7.45 2.22 14.99
C CYS A 49 -6.85 1.75 13.66
N VAL A 50 -7.62 0.96 12.88
CA VAL A 50 -7.20 0.54 11.53
C VAL A 50 -7.01 1.76 10.63
N ALA A 51 -7.92 2.74 10.66
CA ALA A 51 -7.78 3.99 9.90
C ALA A 51 -6.49 4.74 10.24
N ASP A 52 -6.14 4.85 11.53
CA ASP A 52 -4.90 5.49 11.97
C ASP A 52 -3.65 4.73 11.49
N VAL A 53 -3.72 3.40 11.43
CA VAL A 53 -2.65 2.59 10.83
C VAL A 53 -2.51 2.86 9.33
N LEU A 54 -3.63 2.96 8.60
CA LEU A 54 -3.59 3.28 7.17
C LEU A 54 -3.06 4.69 6.91
N ASP A 55 -3.37 5.67 7.76
CA ASP A 55 -2.82 7.02 7.63
C ASP A 55 -1.31 7.07 7.93
N ARG A 56 -0.85 6.34 8.95
CA ARG A 56 0.60 6.21 9.20
C ARG A 56 1.30 5.54 8.03
N LEU A 57 0.72 4.48 7.47
CA LEU A 57 1.23 3.84 6.26
C LEU A 57 1.31 4.84 5.10
N ASN A 58 0.24 5.59 4.85
CA ASN A 58 0.18 6.63 3.83
C ASN A 58 1.26 7.71 4.02
N ALA A 59 1.48 8.15 5.27
CA ALA A 59 2.52 9.13 5.61
C ALA A 59 3.94 8.57 5.39
N ARG A 60 4.18 7.29 5.72
CA ARG A 60 5.48 6.62 5.50
C ARG A 60 5.81 6.43 4.03
N ILE A 61 4.80 6.18 3.20
CA ILE A 61 4.98 6.03 1.75
C ILE A 61 4.85 7.37 1.02
N ALA A 62 4.58 8.47 1.72
CA ALA A 62 4.48 9.80 1.12
C ALA A 62 5.67 10.24 0.25
N PRO A 63 6.94 9.96 0.61
CA PRO A 63 8.10 10.27 -0.23
C PRO A 63 8.23 9.35 -1.46
N ILE A 64 7.42 8.30 -1.57
CA ILE A 64 7.44 7.35 -2.68
C ILE A 64 6.41 7.81 -3.72
N ASN A 65 6.79 7.76 -5.00
CA ASN A 65 5.92 8.19 -6.11
C ASN A 65 4.85 7.12 -6.46
N VAL A 66 3.89 6.92 -5.54
CA VAL A 66 2.75 6.00 -5.71
C VAL A 66 1.42 6.71 -5.41
N PRO A 67 1.03 7.73 -6.21
CA PRO A 67 -0.08 8.63 -5.90
C PRO A 67 -1.43 7.91 -5.76
N GLU A 68 -1.69 6.92 -6.61
CA GLU A 68 -2.95 6.15 -6.56
C GLU A 68 -3.05 5.30 -5.29
N THR A 69 -1.95 4.70 -4.85
CA THR A 69 -1.90 3.95 -3.58
C THR A 69 -2.14 4.88 -2.40
N LYS A 70 -1.50 6.06 -2.39
CA LYS A 70 -1.69 7.06 -1.34
C LYS A 70 -3.15 7.51 -1.25
N ARG A 71 -3.77 7.83 -2.39
CA ARG A 71 -5.18 8.22 -2.46
C ARG A 71 -6.09 7.11 -1.97
N ALA A 72 -5.88 5.88 -2.43
CA ALA A 72 -6.68 4.72 -2.02
C ALA A 72 -6.61 4.48 -0.50
N LEU A 73 -5.41 4.57 0.10
CA LEU A 73 -5.22 4.43 1.55
C LEU A 73 -5.92 5.54 2.33
N GLN A 74 -5.77 6.79 1.89
CA GLN A 74 -6.39 7.94 2.54
C GLN A 74 -7.92 7.86 2.48
N THR A 75 -8.49 7.51 1.32
CA THR A 75 -9.93 7.29 1.18
C THR A 75 -10.42 6.18 2.11
N ALA A 76 -9.74 5.04 2.13
CA ALA A 76 -10.11 3.93 3.00
C ALA A 76 -10.04 4.31 4.49
N ALA A 77 -9.03 5.07 4.90
CA ALA A 77 -8.92 5.57 6.27
C ALA A 77 -10.08 6.51 6.65
N GLN A 78 -10.47 7.42 5.76
CA GLN A 78 -11.64 8.29 5.98
C GLN A 78 -12.95 7.49 6.09
N GLU A 79 -13.15 6.53 5.20
CA GLU A 79 -14.35 5.69 5.19
C GLU A 79 -14.42 4.76 6.41
N LEU A 80 -13.27 4.26 6.90
CA LEU A 80 -13.21 3.50 8.14
C LEU A 80 -13.59 4.34 9.37
N ARG A 81 -13.27 5.64 9.38
CA ARG A 81 -13.66 6.55 10.48
C ARG A 81 -15.15 6.84 10.50
N SER A 82 -15.78 6.87 9.32
CA SER A 82 -17.24 7.06 9.19
C SER A 82 -18.02 5.75 9.22
N ALA A 83 -17.34 4.60 9.18
CA ALA A 83 -17.99 3.30 9.21
C ALA A 83 -18.72 3.07 10.54
N THR A 84 -20.03 2.94 10.47
CA THR A 84 -20.91 2.58 11.61
C THR A 84 -21.18 1.08 11.70
N SER A 85 -20.72 0.31 10.70
CA SER A 85 -20.92 -1.14 10.63
C SER A 85 -19.76 -1.85 9.97
N LYS A 86 -19.63 -3.13 10.29
CA LYS A 86 -18.64 -4.04 9.72
C LYS A 86 -18.68 -4.08 8.21
N THR A 87 -19.87 -4.09 7.61
CA THR A 87 -20.05 -4.12 6.16
C THR A 87 -19.47 -2.88 5.49
N LEU A 88 -19.68 -1.69 6.08
CA LEU A 88 -19.10 -0.44 5.59
C LEU A 88 -17.57 -0.44 5.73
N ALA A 89 -17.05 -0.92 6.86
CA ALA A 89 -15.61 -1.03 7.08
C ALA A 89 -14.95 -2.00 6.08
N MET A 90 -15.57 -3.16 5.83
CA MET A 90 -15.08 -4.14 4.86
C MET A 90 -15.16 -3.63 3.42
N SER A 91 -16.22 -2.91 3.04
CA SER A 91 -16.35 -2.35 1.69
C SER A 91 -15.33 -1.25 1.42
N ALA A 92 -14.98 -0.45 2.42
CA ALA A 92 -13.88 0.53 2.33
C ALA A 92 -12.54 -0.15 2.04
N ILE A 93 -12.20 -1.20 2.79
CA ILE A 93 -10.93 -1.92 2.57
C ILE A 93 -10.92 -2.67 1.24
N ALA A 94 -12.04 -3.26 0.84
CA ALA A 94 -12.16 -3.94 -0.46
C ALA A 94 -11.93 -2.98 -1.64
N ARG A 95 -12.47 -1.76 -1.58
CA ARG A 95 -12.21 -0.70 -2.57
C ARG A 95 -10.75 -0.25 -2.58
N CYS A 96 -10.13 -0.16 -1.41
CA CYS A 96 -8.69 0.12 -1.32
C CYS A 96 -7.86 -0.98 -2.00
N GLN A 97 -8.18 -2.25 -1.73
CA GLN A 97 -7.49 -3.39 -2.31
C GLN A 97 -7.65 -3.48 -3.83
N SER A 98 -8.85 -3.20 -4.35
CA SER A 98 -9.08 -3.24 -5.80
C SER A 98 -8.25 -2.17 -6.51
N ALA A 99 -8.19 -0.95 -5.96
CA ALA A 99 -7.34 0.12 -6.46
C ALA A 99 -5.86 -0.27 -6.48
N ILE A 100 -5.32 -0.77 -5.36
CA ILE A 100 -3.91 -1.19 -5.28
C ILE A 100 -3.63 -2.37 -6.21
N SER A 101 -4.57 -3.30 -6.36
CA SER A 101 -4.44 -4.42 -7.31
C SER A 101 -4.43 -3.97 -8.78
N ALA A 102 -5.09 -2.85 -9.10
CA ALA A 102 -4.99 -2.23 -10.41
C ALA A 102 -3.59 -1.63 -10.63
N VAL A 103 -3.06 -0.90 -9.63
CA VAL A 103 -1.69 -0.36 -9.67
C VAL A 103 -0.65 -1.48 -9.84
N ILE A 104 -0.77 -2.57 -9.08
CA ILE A 104 0.12 -3.74 -9.20
C ILE A 104 0.10 -4.30 -10.63
N ARG A 105 -1.07 -4.38 -11.25
CA ARG A 105 -1.20 -4.87 -12.64
C ARG A 105 -0.56 -3.90 -13.63
N GLN A 106 -0.73 -2.60 -13.44
CA GLN A 106 -0.10 -1.58 -14.27
C GLN A 106 1.43 -1.61 -14.17
N GLU A 107 1.98 -1.68 -12.96
CA GLU A 107 3.44 -1.79 -12.75
C GLU A 107 4.01 -3.05 -13.41
N ARG A 108 3.35 -4.20 -13.27
CA ARG A 108 3.78 -5.44 -13.95
C ARG A 108 3.71 -5.34 -15.46
N ALA A 109 2.65 -4.72 -16.01
CA ALA A 109 2.52 -4.49 -17.44
C ALA A 109 3.62 -3.55 -17.98
N ALA A 110 4.10 -2.64 -17.15
CA ALA A 110 5.24 -1.75 -17.44
C ALA A 110 6.62 -2.41 -17.21
N GLY A 111 6.67 -3.70 -16.82
CA GLY A 111 7.92 -4.41 -16.53
C GLY A 111 8.54 -4.11 -15.16
N GLY A 112 7.80 -3.44 -14.27
CA GLY A 112 8.23 -3.06 -12.93
C GLY A 112 8.08 -4.15 -11.87
N GLU A 113 8.75 -3.94 -10.73
CA GLU A 113 8.66 -4.82 -9.56
C GLU A 113 7.58 -4.31 -8.57
N ALA A 114 6.51 -5.08 -8.39
CA ALA A 114 5.39 -4.71 -7.53
C ALA A 114 5.47 -5.28 -6.09
N LYS A 115 6.65 -5.71 -5.61
CA LYS A 115 6.79 -6.35 -4.28
C LYS A 115 6.35 -5.43 -3.14
N GLY A 116 6.72 -4.16 -3.21
CA GLY A 116 6.30 -3.16 -2.21
C GLY A 116 4.79 -2.97 -2.15
N LEU A 117 4.13 -2.86 -3.31
CA LEU A 117 2.67 -2.75 -3.41
C LEU A 117 1.96 -4.02 -2.95
N ALA A 118 2.55 -5.20 -3.21
CA ALA A 118 2.03 -6.45 -2.70
C ALA A 118 2.09 -6.52 -1.16
N ALA A 119 3.12 -5.95 -0.53
CA ALA A 119 3.20 -5.83 0.92
C ALA A 119 2.06 -4.96 1.49
N VAL A 120 1.76 -3.82 0.84
CA VAL A 120 0.62 -2.96 1.19
C VAL A 120 -0.70 -3.72 1.05
N ALA A 121 -0.89 -4.48 -0.03
CA ALA A 121 -2.07 -5.33 -0.19
C ALA A 121 -2.20 -6.38 0.94
N GLY A 122 -1.07 -6.93 1.40
CA GLY A 122 -1.00 -7.83 2.55
C GLY A 122 -1.49 -7.18 3.86
N VAL A 123 -1.12 -5.92 4.10
CA VAL A 123 -1.63 -5.13 5.25
C VAL A 123 -3.14 -5.03 5.19
N LEU A 124 -3.71 -4.70 4.02
CA LEU A 124 -5.16 -4.60 3.85
C LEU A 124 -5.87 -5.94 4.09
N SER A 125 -5.31 -7.06 3.62
CA SER A 125 -5.88 -8.39 3.90
C SER A 125 -5.83 -8.74 5.38
N ARG A 126 -4.81 -8.28 6.11
CA ARG A 126 -4.75 -8.43 7.57
C ARG A 126 -5.79 -7.55 8.27
N ALA A 127 -5.96 -6.30 7.83
CA ALA A 127 -6.99 -5.40 8.34
C ALA A 127 -8.41 -5.98 8.14
N MET A 128 -8.71 -6.55 6.97
CA MET A 128 -10.00 -7.22 6.72
C MET A 128 -10.22 -8.39 7.67
N ARG A 129 -9.21 -9.26 7.90
CA ARG A 129 -9.34 -10.38 8.85
C ARG A 129 -9.57 -9.89 10.29
N LEU A 130 -8.92 -8.79 10.65
CA LEU A 130 -9.11 -8.20 11.98
C LEU A 130 -10.53 -7.67 12.16
N ILE A 131 -11.05 -6.93 11.18
CA ILE A 131 -12.45 -6.47 11.17
C ILE A 131 -13.42 -7.64 11.08
N GLN A 132 -13.10 -8.69 10.32
CA GLN A 132 -13.95 -9.87 10.23
C GLN A 132 -14.08 -10.60 11.58
N SER A 133 -13.00 -10.65 12.37
CA SER A 133 -12.99 -11.35 13.66
C SER A 133 -13.50 -10.50 14.83
N LYS A 134 -13.38 -9.17 14.77
CA LYS A 134 -13.63 -8.27 15.92
C LYS A 134 -14.49 -7.04 15.63
N GLY A 135 -14.83 -6.82 14.36
CA GLY A 135 -15.66 -5.73 13.87
C GLY A 135 -17.14 -6.02 13.97
#